data_AF-A0A2K9J566-F1
#
_entry.id   AF-A0A2K9J566-F1
#
_cell.length_a   1.000
_cell.length_b   1.000
_cell.length_c   1.000
_cell.angle_alpha   90.00
_cell.angle_beta   90.00
_cell.angle_gamma   90.00
#
_symmetry.space_group_name_H-M   'P 1'
#
loop_
_entity.id
_entity.type
_entity.pdbx_description
1 polymer ?
#
loop_
_entity_poly.entity_id
_entity_poly.type
_entity_poly.pdbx_seq_one_letter_code
_entity_poly.pdbx_strand_id
1 'polypeptide(L)'
;MLHCPYCSTLTKENETYCMKCGRMLPEDRYHRLSSKPNFFKRWKSPILSTVILLFFVISLYVTLEMRTAKAKDYYTKGEEKVLDQDFKTAQSLFQDALDMKDNFQQAEISLAFMNQALSMEQTLQKTEQLLKEKKYTQALEILNESEKGLQDYNGEAVNKLVERVTKQRNKINIEKLRQALKQEPEIDQLKVLLWDAVSIETEEAEQLTATIREQIVNFVFAKASEQLKNNQFSDANLIVKDGLKYAPDSEKLLSLQTTVDKEKVAFETAQQSRIEQAMNTANKEQQMNESDAIKLKQIETTKDDQGNLVVKGQVQSVATIPINSIRVQYSITTDKGEAILTNEVYVYPEELYPEETGHFEFTHYDVNINQELTAEVETIAWYTK
;
A
#
# COMPACT_ATOMS: atom_id res chain seq x y z
N MET A 1 7.44 46.36 105.75
CA MET A 1 7.98 47.72 105.97
C MET A 1 6.84 48.70 105.90
N LEU A 2 6.76 49.64 106.84
CA LEU A 2 5.71 50.66 106.84
C LEU A 2 6.10 51.79 105.89
N HIS A 3 5.13 52.32 105.16
CA HIS A 3 5.31 53.42 104.24
C HIS A 3 4.29 54.51 104.51
N CYS A 4 4.66 55.76 104.23
CA CYS A 4 3.70 56.86 104.19
C CYS A 4 2.70 56.61 103.05
N PRO A 5 1.37 56.59 103.30
CA PRO A 5 0.39 56.36 102.25
C PRO A 5 0.32 57.50 101.23
N TYR A 6 0.82 58.69 101.58
CA TYR A 6 0.76 59.88 100.71
C TYR A 6 1.95 60.04 99.78
N CYS A 7 3.14 59.53 100.15
CA CYS A 7 4.37 59.70 99.37
C CYS A 7 5.23 58.44 99.26
N SER A 8 4.73 57.30 99.76
CA SER A 8 5.32 55.97 99.69
C SER A 8 6.73 55.83 100.29
N THR A 9 7.20 56.84 101.03
CA THR A 9 8.51 56.81 101.69
C THR A 9 8.45 55.89 102.91
N LEU A 10 9.54 55.16 103.17
CA LEU A 10 9.65 54.28 104.33
C LEU A 10 9.52 55.09 105.63
N THR A 11 8.68 54.62 106.55
CA THR A 11 8.43 55.26 107.85
C THR A 11 8.64 54.27 108.98
N LYS A 12 9.11 54.73 110.15
CA LYS A 12 9.23 53.90 111.36
C LYS A 12 7.90 53.82 112.13
N GLU A 13 7.75 52.82 113.01
CA GLU A 13 6.47 52.57 113.70
C GLU A 13 6.01 53.72 114.61
N ASN A 14 6.96 54.47 115.17
CA ASN A 14 6.73 55.55 116.12
C ASN A 14 6.70 56.95 115.48
N GLU A 15 6.73 57.07 114.16
CA GLU A 15 6.63 58.35 113.47
C GLU A 15 5.15 58.79 113.35
N THR A 16 4.85 59.99 113.84
CA THR A 16 3.51 60.61 113.77
C THR A 16 3.35 61.48 112.51
N TYR A 17 4.44 61.97 111.94
CA TYR A 17 4.46 62.77 110.71
C TYR A 17 5.49 62.20 109.73
N CYS A 18 5.19 62.27 108.44
CA CYS A 18 6.13 61.82 107.42
C CYS A 18 7.27 62.84 107.23
N MET A 19 8.51 62.41 107.41
CA MET A 19 9.71 63.25 107.23
C MET A 19 9.85 63.87 105.83
N LYS A 20 9.24 63.25 104.80
CA LYS A 20 9.36 63.74 103.41
C LYS A 20 8.23 64.67 102.98
N CYS A 21 6.99 64.37 103.37
CA CYS A 21 5.82 65.15 102.91
C CYS A 21 5.15 65.99 104.02
N GLY A 22 5.63 65.90 105.27
CA GLY A 22 5.15 66.68 106.41
C GLY A 22 3.74 66.34 106.89
N ARG A 23 3.03 65.40 106.25
CA ARG A 23 1.66 65.03 106.62
C ARG A 23 1.63 64.06 107.79
N MET A 24 0.62 64.19 108.64
CA MET A 24 0.37 63.28 109.76
C MET A 24 0.11 61.86 109.23
N LEU A 25 0.82 60.89 109.79
CA LEU A 25 0.68 59.48 109.44
C LEU A 25 -0.54 58.90 110.17
N PRO A 26 -1.41 58.12 109.50
CA PRO A 26 -2.59 57.52 110.14
C PRO A 26 -2.20 56.68 111.35
N GLU A 27 -2.88 56.79 112.49
CA GLU A 27 -2.52 56.03 113.71
C GLU A 27 -2.63 54.51 113.51
N ASP A 28 -3.55 54.07 112.65
CA ASP A 28 -3.69 52.67 112.31
C ASP A 28 -2.54 52.18 111.41
N ARG A 29 -1.76 51.23 111.96
CA ARG A 29 -0.60 50.61 111.30
C ARG A 29 -0.98 49.85 110.02
N TYR A 30 -2.22 49.38 109.88
CA TYR A 30 -2.65 48.68 108.66
C TYR A 30 -2.72 49.59 107.44
N HIS A 31 -3.02 50.88 107.64
CA HIS A 31 -3.01 51.89 106.58
C HIS A 31 -1.59 52.32 106.15
N ARG A 32 -0.56 51.87 106.87
CA ARG A 32 0.86 52.09 106.55
C ARG A 32 1.50 50.89 105.86
N LEU A 33 0.77 49.81 105.61
CA LEU A 33 1.25 48.64 104.86
C LEU A 33 1.12 48.90 103.36
N SER A 34 2.24 48.81 102.63
CA SER A 34 2.24 48.83 101.16
C SER A 34 1.41 47.66 100.62
N SER A 35 0.29 47.93 99.93
CA SER A 35 -0.45 46.89 99.20
C SER A 35 0.46 46.34 98.09
N LYS A 36 0.79 45.04 98.11
CA LYS A 36 1.53 44.39 97.00
C LYS A 36 0.82 44.69 95.67
N PRO A 37 1.51 45.15 94.62
CA PRO A 37 0.87 45.36 93.33
C PRO A 37 0.31 44.02 92.84
N ASN A 38 -1.01 43.96 92.62
CA ASN A 38 -1.70 42.77 92.13
C ASN A 38 -1.21 42.44 90.70
N PHE A 39 -0.16 41.61 90.60
CA PHE A 39 0.41 41.13 89.34
C PHE A 39 -0.68 40.60 88.38
N PHE A 40 -1.66 39.87 88.95
CA PHE A 40 -2.83 39.39 88.22
C PHE A 40 -3.69 40.49 87.58
N LYS A 41 -3.81 41.67 88.17
CA LYS A 41 -4.65 42.76 87.59
C LYS A 41 -3.97 43.44 86.39
N ARG A 42 -2.63 43.44 86.34
CA ARG A 42 -1.85 43.92 85.17
C ARG A 42 -1.79 42.90 84.03
N TRP A 43 -1.97 41.61 84.32
CA TRP A 43 -1.98 40.52 83.32
C TRP A 43 -3.35 40.22 82.70
N LYS A 44 -4.46 40.73 83.26
CA LYS A 44 -5.80 40.52 82.68
C LYS A 44 -5.93 41.04 81.24
N SER A 45 -5.37 42.22 80.95
CA SER A 45 -5.43 42.83 79.62
C SER A 45 -4.65 42.02 78.55
N PRO A 46 -3.38 41.62 78.77
CA PRO A 46 -2.68 40.80 77.77
C PRO A 46 -3.29 39.40 77.63
N ILE A 47 -3.74 38.77 78.71
CA ILE A 47 -4.40 37.44 78.63
C ILE A 47 -5.68 37.50 77.80
N LEU A 48 -6.54 38.50 78.05
CA LEU A 48 -7.78 38.67 77.28
C LEU A 48 -7.50 38.91 75.79
N SER A 49 -6.49 39.73 75.47
CA SER A 49 -6.06 39.97 74.09
C SER A 49 -5.58 38.68 73.41
N THR A 50 -4.80 37.85 74.11
CA THR A 50 -4.33 36.56 73.57
C THR A 50 -5.47 35.58 73.34
N VAL A 51 -6.46 35.53 74.23
CA VAL A 51 -7.65 34.67 74.07
C VAL A 51 -8.48 35.10 72.86
N ILE A 52 -8.68 36.40 72.65
CA ILE A 52 -9.40 36.92 71.48
C ILE A 52 -8.63 36.60 70.18
N LEU A 53 -7.31 36.79 70.18
CA LEU A 53 -6.46 36.43 69.04
C LEU A 53 -6.55 34.93 68.73
N LEU A 54 -6.44 34.06 69.74
CA LEU A 54 -6.58 32.61 69.59
C LEU A 54 -7.95 32.24 69.01
N PHE A 55 -9.02 32.83 69.53
CA PHE A 55 -10.36 32.59 69.02
C PHE A 55 -10.49 32.99 67.55
N PHE A 56 -9.93 34.15 67.17
CA PHE A 56 -9.93 34.62 65.79
C PHE A 56 -9.14 33.68 64.87
N VAL A 57 -7.95 33.24 65.29
CA VAL A 57 -7.13 32.28 64.54
C VAL A 57 -7.85 30.94 64.36
N ILE A 58 -8.48 30.41 65.42
CA ILE A 58 -9.25 29.16 65.37
C ILE A 58 -10.45 29.32 64.42
N SER A 59 -11.18 30.43 64.51
CA SER A 59 -12.34 30.70 63.64
C SER A 59 -11.93 30.79 62.16
N LEU A 60 -10.82 31.47 61.87
CA LEU A 60 -10.25 31.51 60.52
C LEU A 60 -9.83 30.13 60.04
N TYR A 61 -9.13 29.36 60.88
CA TYR A 61 -8.67 28.00 60.56
C TYR A 61 -9.86 27.08 60.22
N VAL A 62 -10.91 27.07 61.06
CA VAL A 62 -12.10 26.25 60.82
C VAL A 62 -12.81 26.66 59.53
N THR A 63 -12.90 27.97 59.25
CA THR A 63 -13.51 28.46 58.01
C THR A 63 -12.71 28.03 56.78
N LEU A 64 -11.38 28.10 56.86
CA LEU A 64 -10.48 27.69 55.78
C LEU A 64 -10.52 26.19 55.54
N GLU A 65 -10.61 25.38 56.60
CA GLU A 65 -10.73 23.93 56.51
C GLU A 65 -12.08 23.52 55.90
N MET A 66 -13.19 24.14 56.31
CA MET A 66 -14.51 23.89 55.71
C MET A 66 -14.56 24.26 54.23
N ARG A 67 -13.96 25.38 53.83
CA ARG A 67 -13.86 25.77 52.42
C ARG A 67 -13.02 24.77 51.63
N THR A 68 -11.90 24.32 52.20
CA THR A 68 -11.03 23.30 51.59
C THR A 68 -11.76 21.96 51.43
N ALA A 69 -12.55 21.55 52.42
CA ALA A 69 -13.36 20.33 52.35
C ALA A 69 -14.44 20.43 51.25
N LYS A 70 -15.14 21.57 51.15
CA LYS A 70 -16.11 21.82 50.07
C LYS A 70 -15.45 21.84 48.70
N ALA A 71 -14.29 22.48 48.56
CA ALA A 71 -13.54 22.49 47.30
C ALA A 71 -13.21 21.06 46.83
N LYS A 72 -12.79 20.17 47.75
CA LYS A 72 -12.54 18.76 47.44
C LYS A 72 -13.81 18.00 47.06
N ASP A 73 -14.92 18.23 47.75
CA ASP A 73 -16.21 17.62 47.43
C ASP A 73 -16.69 18.01 46.03
N TYR A 74 -16.63 19.29 45.67
CA TYR A 74 -16.92 19.77 44.31
C TYR A 74 -15.99 19.14 43.28
N TYR A 75 -14.69 19.09 43.56
CA TYR A 75 -13.70 18.48 42.67
C TYR A 75 -13.98 16.99 42.42
N THR A 76 -14.25 16.19 43.46
CA THR A 76 -14.56 14.76 43.31
C THR A 76 -15.86 14.54 42.52
N LYS A 77 -16.91 15.33 42.77
CA LYS A 77 -18.13 15.30 41.96
C LYS A 77 -17.86 15.69 40.51
N GLY A 78 -16.95 16.63 40.29
CA GLY A 78 -16.47 17.01 38.97
C GLY A 78 -15.83 15.83 38.25
N GLU A 79 -14.90 15.11 38.91
CA GLU A 79 -14.25 13.91 38.35
C GLU A 79 -15.25 12.83 37.95
N GLU A 80 -16.27 12.57 38.78
CA GLU A 80 -17.36 11.64 38.43
C GLU A 80 -18.08 12.08 37.15
N LYS A 81 -18.41 13.37 37.03
CA LYS A 81 -19.08 13.92 35.85
C LYS A 81 -18.20 13.90 34.60
N VAL A 82 -16.89 14.05 34.76
CA VAL A 82 -15.93 13.89 33.66
C VAL A 82 -15.95 12.45 33.11
N LEU A 83 -16.01 11.45 33.98
CA LEU A 83 -16.07 10.03 33.59
C LEU A 83 -17.39 9.66 32.92
N ASP A 84 -18.49 10.32 33.35
CA ASP A 84 -19.83 10.28 32.72
C ASP A 84 -19.89 11.03 31.37
N GLN A 85 -18.81 11.72 30.96
CA GLN A 85 -18.75 12.61 29.80
C GLN A 85 -19.71 13.82 29.86
N ASP A 86 -20.20 14.17 31.06
CA ASP A 86 -20.95 15.40 31.29
C ASP A 86 -19.99 16.57 31.56
N PHE A 87 -19.25 16.95 30.51
CA PHE A 87 -18.19 17.95 30.59
C PHE A 87 -18.70 19.33 31.02
N LYS A 88 -19.96 19.66 30.71
CA LYS A 88 -20.55 20.95 31.08
C LYS A 88 -20.83 21.03 32.58
N THR A 89 -21.41 19.97 33.15
CA THR A 89 -21.62 19.91 34.61
C THR A 89 -20.29 19.82 35.35
N ALA A 90 -19.34 19.03 34.84
CA ALA A 90 -18.00 18.93 35.41
C ALA A 90 -17.26 20.29 35.44
N GLN A 91 -17.33 21.06 34.35
CA GLN A 91 -16.77 22.41 34.27
C GLN A 91 -17.31 23.31 35.39
N SER A 92 -18.63 23.31 35.60
CA SER A 92 -19.26 24.09 36.67
C SER A 92 -18.77 23.66 38.05
N LEU A 93 -18.63 22.35 38.29
CA LEU A 93 -18.16 21.82 39.57
C LEU A 93 -16.68 22.16 39.84
N PHE A 94 -15.83 22.15 38.82
CA PHE A 94 -14.45 22.61 38.98
C PHE A 94 -14.35 24.11 39.22
N GLN A 95 -15.22 24.92 38.60
CA GLN A 95 -15.33 26.34 38.92
C GLN A 95 -15.77 26.57 40.36
N ASP A 96 -16.80 25.86 40.84
CA ASP A 96 -17.25 25.92 42.23
C ASP A 96 -16.13 25.50 43.21
N ALA A 97 -15.29 24.54 42.83
CA ALA A 97 -14.13 24.13 43.62
C ALA A 97 -13.08 25.26 43.75
N LEU A 98 -12.83 26.00 42.65
CA LEU A 98 -11.92 27.15 42.64
C LEU A 98 -12.50 28.32 43.43
N ASP A 99 -13.80 28.58 43.33
CA ASP A 99 -14.48 29.64 44.11
C ASP A 99 -14.41 29.38 45.63
N MET A 100 -14.32 28.11 46.05
CA MET A 100 -14.09 27.73 47.45
C MET A 100 -12.62 27.83 47.85
N LYS A 101 -11.69 27.58 46.91
CA LYS A 101 -10.24 27.61 47.12
C LYS A 101 -9.50 28.03 45.84
N ASP A 102 -9.20 29.32 45.73
CA ASP A 102 -8.62 29.94 44.52
C ASP A 102 -7.28 29.31 44.06
N ASN A 103 -6.51 28.72 44.97
CA ASN A 103 -5.20 28.10 44.68
C ASN A 103 -5.26 26.57 44.58
N PHE A 104 -6.38 26.03 44.12
CA PHE A 104 -6.55 24.59 43.92
C PHE A 104 -6.09 24.14 42.52
N GLN A 105 -4.78 23.94 42.36
CA GLN A 105 -4.13 23.62 41.07
C GLN A 105 -4.78 22.47 40.30
N GLN A 106 -5.24 21.42 40.98
CA GLN A 106 -5.90 20.29 40.34
C GLN A 106 -7.22 20.71 39.68
N ALA A 107 -8.02 21.53 40.35
CA ALA A 107 -9.27 22.06 39.80
C ALA A 107 -9.01 22.99 38.61
N GLU A 108 -7.93 23.78 38.63
CA GLU A 108 -7.52 24.64 37.53
C GLU A 108 -7.14 23.83 36.27
N ILE A 109 -6.33 22.78 36.44
CA ILE A 109 -5.96 21.87 35.34
C ILE A 109 -7.20 21.15 34.78
N SER A 110 -8.06 20.63 35.66
CA SER A 110 -9.29 19.97 35.25
C SER A 110 -10.25 20.91 34.52
N LEU A 111 -10.35 22.18 34.94
CA LEU A 111 -11.15 23.19 34.26
C LEU A 111 -10.59 23.51 32.86
N ALA A 112 -9.26 23.60 32.71
CA ALA A 112 -8.61 23.78 31.41
C ALA A 112 -8.90 22.59 30.47
N PHE A 113 -8.83 21.36 30.99
CA PHE A 113 -9.22 20.16 30.24
C PHE A 113 -10.70 20.21 29.83
N MET A 114 -11.62 20.64 30.71
CA MET A 114 -13.04 20.75 30.38
C MET A 114 -13.31 21.70 29.21
N ASN A 115 -12.60 22.83 29.14
CA ASN A 115 -12.70 23.75 28.00
C ASN A 115 -12.31 23.05 26.70
N GLN A 116 -11.23 22.26 26.72
CA GLN A 116 -10.80 21.51 25.55
C GLN A 116 -11.78 20.37 25.18
N ALA A 117 -12.30 19.66 26.18
CA ALA A 117 -13.28 18.59 25.98
C ALA A 117 -14.58 19.13 25.36
N LEU A 118 -15.09 20.26 25.85
CA LEU A 118 -16.27 20.93 25.30
C LEU A 118 -16.04 21.44 23.87
N SER A 119 -14.84 21.99 23.59
CA SER A 119 -14.45 22.38 22.23
C SER A 119 -14.44 21.16 21.30
N MET A 120 -13.90 20.03 21.76
CA MET A 120 -13.91 18.78 21.00
C MET A 120 -15.33 18.27 20.75
N GLU A 121 -16.26 18.34 21.72
CA GLU A 121 -17.67 18.00 21.49
C GLU A 121 -18.29 18.82 20.35
N GLN A 122 -18.01 20.12 20.32
CA GLN A 122 -18.48 21.00 19.24
C GLN A 122 -17.85 20.61 17.89
N THR A 123 -16.56 20.28 17.88
CA THR A 123 -15.88 19.79 16.68
C THR A 123 -16.51 18.49 16.19
N LEU A 124 -16.79 17.52 17.07
CA LEU A 124 -17.44 16.25 16.70
C LEU A 124 -18.81 16.50 16.06
N GLN A 125 -19.62 17.40 16.63
CA GLN A 125 -20.91 17.79 16.05
C GLN A 125 -20.76 18.46 14.68
N LYS A 126 -19.82 19.40 14.54
CA LYS A 126 -19.53 20.08 13.26
C LYS A 126 -19.05 19.10 12.20
N THR A 127 -18.23 18.13 12.61
CA THR A 127 -17.69 17.07 11.75
C THR A 127 -18.82 16.20 11.21
N GLU A 128 -19.82 15.87 12.04
CA GLU A 128 -21.02 15.14 11.60
C GLU A 128 -21.84 15.94 10.57
N GLN A 129 -21.91 17.27 10.69
CA GLN A 129 -22.53 18.12 9.68
C GLN A 129 -21.73 18.11 8.37
N LEU A 130 -20.41 18.27 8.43
CA LEU A 130 -19.54 18.24 7.24
C LEU A 130 -19.59 16.88 6.54
N LEU A 131 -19.73 15.79 7.29
CA LEU A 131 -19.93 14.44 6.77
C LEU A 131 -21.21 14.37 5.91
N LYS A 132 -22.33 14.91 6.40
CA LYS A 132 -23.61 14.98 5.65
C LYS A 132 -23.49 15.82 4.38
N GLU A 133 -22.68 16.87 4.43
CA GLU A 133 -22.37 17.72 3.28
C GLU A 133 -21.30 17.13 2.34
N LYS A 134 -20.79 15.92 2.63
CA LYS A 134 -19.70 15.23 1.89
C LYS A 134 -18.40 16.03 1.83
N LYS A 135 -18.16 16.92 2.80
CA LYS A 135 -16.94 17.72 2.92
C LYS A 135 -15.89 16.98 3.74
N TYR A 136 -15.47 15.81 3.28
CA TYR A 136 -14.65 14.88 4.07
C TYR A 136 -13.28 15.45 4.45
N THR A 137 -12.58 16.13 3.52
CA THR A 137 -11.27 16.73 3.80
C THR A 137 -11.36 17.80 4.90
N GLN A 138 -12.35 18.69 4.80
CA GLN A 138 -12.58 19.72 5.82
C GLN A 138 -12.94 19.09 7.17
N ALA A 139 -13.73 18.00 7.17
CA ALA A 139 -14.09 17.28 8.38
C ALA A 139 -12.86 16.67 9.08
N LEU A 140 -11.94 16.09 8.32
CA LEU A 140 -10.68 15.54 8.85
C LEU A 140 -9.73 16.64 9.35
N GLU A 141 -9.64 17.75 8.63
CA GLU A 141 -8.79 18.89 9.02
C GLU A 141 -9.20 19.45 10.39
N ILE A 142 -10.49 19.77 10.59
CA ILE A 142 -10.95 20.32 11.88
C ILE A 142 -10.82 19.32 13.03
N LEU A 143 -10.99 18.03 12.75
CA LEU A 143 -10.88 16.96 13.73
C LEU A 143 -9.41 16.81 14.19
N ASN A 144 -8.47 16.80 13.24
CA ASN A 144 -7.03 16.71 13.52
C ASN A 144 -6.51 17.96 14.25
N GLU A 145 -7.01 19.15 13.90
CA GLU A 145 -6.65 20.39 14.60
C GLU A 145 -7.11 20.36 16.07
N SER A 146 -8.34 19.90 16.32
CA SER A 146 -8.91 19.85 17.66
C SER A 146 -8.27 18.77 18.55
N GLU A 147 -7.82 17.65 17.95
CA GLU A 147 -7.18 16.54 18.67
C GLU A 147 -5.83 16.96 19.28
N LYS A 148 -5.10 17.87 18.63
CA LYS A 148 -3.82 18.38 19.15
C LYS A 148 -3.95 18.96 20.56
N GLY A 149 -5.06 19.64 20.85
CA GLY A 149 -5.27 20.20 22.19
C GLY A 149 -5.53 19.15 23.28
N LEU A 150 -5.82 17.90 22.91
CA LEU A 150 -5.96 16.80 23.88
C LEU A 150 -4.62 16.14 24.25
N GLN A 151 -3.56 16.38 23.47
CA GLN A 151 -2.26 15.69 23.63
C GLN A 151 -1.54 16.05 24.94
N ASP A 152 -1.83 17.23 25.50
CA ASP A 152 -1.25 17.69 26.77
C ASP A 152 -1.89 17.04 28.00
N TYR A 153 -2.98 16.28 27.82
CA TYR A 153 -3.75 15.67 28.88
C TYR A 153 -3.67 14.15 28.84
N ASN A 154 -3.74 13.51 30.00
CA ASN A 154 -3.73 12.06 30.14
C ASN A 154 -4.81 11.61 31.14
N GLY A 155 -5.33 10.40 30.96
CA GLY A 155 -6.28 9.78 31.88
C GLY A 155 -7.45 9.10 31.18
N GLU A 156 -8.32 8.45 31.96
CA GLU A 156 -9.44 7.66 31.42
C GLU A 156 -10.41 8.50 30.58
N ALA A 157 -10.72 9.71 31.02
CA ALA A 157 -11.61 10.61 30.30
C ALA A 157 -11.02 11.08 28.95
N VAL A 158 -9.71 11.34 28.92
CA VAL A 158 -9.00 11.65 27.69
C VAL A 158 -9.06 10.45 26.74
N ASN A 159 -8.78 9.23 27.24
CA ASN A 159 -8.84 8.01 26.44
C ASN A 159 -10.23 7.79 25.82
N LYS A 160 -11.29 7.97 26.59
CA LYS A 160 -12.69 7.89 26.10
C LYS A 160 -12.97 8.92 25.00
N LEU A 161 -12.46 10.14 25.15
CA LEU A 161 -12.65 11.20 24.14
C LEU A 161 -11.84 10.92 22.87
N VAL A 162 -10.58 10.48 23.00
CA VAL A 162 -9.74 10.04 21.88
C VAL A 162 -10.37 8.86 21.14
N GLU A 163 -10.97 7.90 21.83
CA GLU A 163 -11.69 6.79 21.20
C GLU A 163 -12.87 7.32 20.35
N ARG A 164 -13.63 8.30 20.85
CA ARG A 164 -14.70 8.94 20.08
C ARG A 164 -14.19 9.69 18.85
N VAL A 165 -13.06 10.39 18.97
CA VAL A 165 -12.37 11.05 17.85
C VAL A 165 -11.95 10.02 16.81
N THR A 166 -11.33 8.91 17.22
CA THR A 166 -10.93 7.81 16.33
C THR A 166 -12.12 7.18 15.63
N LYS A 167 -13.23 6.91 16.34
CA LYS A 167 -14.47 6.40 15.73
C LYS A 167 -15.01 7.36 14.69
N GLN A 168 -15.04 8.66 14.98
CA GLN A 168 -15.50 9.67 14.03
C GLN A 168 -14.57 9.77 12.82
N ARG A 169 -13.25 9.73 13.02
CA ARG A 169 -12.24 9.70 11.94
C ARG A 169 -12.44 8.51 11.01
N ASN A 170 -12.59 7.32 11.59
CA ASN A 170 -12.82 6.09 10.81
C ASN A 170 -14.12 6.18 10.02
N LYS A 171 -15.21 6.68 10.62
CA LYS A 171 -16.49 6.92 9.93
C LYS A 171 -16.33 7.87 8.72
N ILE A 172 -15.59 8.97 8.88
CA ILE A 172 -15.33 9.91 7.76
C ILE A 172 -14.52 9.22 6.65
N ASN A 173 -13.47 8.49 7.01
CA ASN A 173 -12.61 7.82 6.03
C ASN A 173 -13.37 6.73 5.26
N ILE A 174 -14.22 5.95 5.93
CA ILE A 174 -15.08 4.94 5.31
C ILE A 174 -16.05 5.58 4.32
N GLU A 175 -16.71 6.67 4.69
CA GLU A 175 -17.64 7.37 3.78
C GLU A 175 -16.91 8.02 2.60
N LYS A 176 -15.71 8.57 2.82
CA LYS A 176 -14.83 9.06 1.75
C LYS A 176 -14.44 7.94 0.79
N LEU A 177 -14.04 6.78 1.30
CA LEU A 177 -13.73 5.59 0.49
C LEU A 177 -14.95 5.14 -0.32
N ARG A 178 -16.13 5.06 0.30
CA ARG A 178 -17.39 4.72 -0.38
C ARG A 178 -17.73 5.69 -1.50
N GLN A 179 -17.53 6.99 -1.29
CA GLN A 179 -17.76 7.98 -2.34
C GLN A 179 -16.79 7.78 -3.50
N ALA A 180 -15.50 7.57 -3.21
CA ALA A 180 -14.48 7.35 -4.22
C ALA A 180 -14.78 6.09 -5.06
N LEU A 181 -15.20 5.00 -4.43
CA LEU A 181 -15.55 3.75 -5.15
C LEU A 181 -16.78 3.89 -6.05
N LYS A 182 -17.73 4.76 -5.69
CA LYS A 182 -18.90 5.05 -6.55
C LYS A 182 -18.55 5.83 -7.82
N GLN A 183 -17.33 6.39 -7.91
CA GLN A 183 -16.88 7.14 -9.08
C GLN A 183 -16.13 6.28 -10.10
N GLU A 184 -16.15 4.95 -9.93
CA GLU A 184 -15.47 3.99 -10.82
C GLU A 184 -13.98 4.36 -11.04
N PRO A 185 -13.19 4.37 -9.97
CA PRO A 185 -11.82 4.84 -10.01
C PRO A 185 -10.94 3.99 -10.93
N GLU A 186 -9.93 4.62 -11.53
CA GLU A 186 -8.92 3.92 -12.32
C GLU A 186 -8.03 3.02 -11.46
N ILE A 187 -7.29 2.10 -12.09
CA ILE A 187 -6.47 1.11 -11.40
C ILE A 187 -5.47 1.73 -10.41
N ASP A 188 -4.84 2.86 -10.75
CA ASP A 188 -3.88 3.53 -9.87
C ASP A 188 -4.57 4.17 -8.66
N GLN A 189 -5.80 4.66 -8.84
CA GLN A 189 -6.62 5.16 -7.75
C GLN A 189 -7.08 4.02 -6.84
N LEU A 190 -7.49 2.88 -7.40
CA LEU A 190 -7.85 1.69 -6.62
C LEU A 190 -6.70 1.22 -5.73
N LYS A 191 -5.46 1.26 -6.22
CA LYS A 191 -4.26 0.91 -5.43
C LYS A 191 -4.09 1.84 -4.24
N VAL A 192 -4.29 3.15 -4.42
CA VAL A 192 -4.22 4.13 -3.31
C VAL A 192 -5.38 3.92 -2.32
N LEU A 193 -6.60 3.74 -2.81
CA LEU A 193 -7.77 3.48 -1.97
C LEU A 193 -7.63 2.19 -1.16
N LEU A 194 -6.96 1.17 -1.70
CA LEU A 194 -6.66 -0.07 -0.97
C LEU A 194 -5.77 0.20 0.25
N TRP A 195 -4.73 1.01 0.09
CA TRP A 195 -3.86 1.39 1.21
C TRP A 195 -4.62 2.14 2.30
N ASP A 196 -5.45 3.09 1.89
CA ASP A 196 -6.31 3.83 2.82
C ASP A 196 -7.27 2.89 3.56
N ALA A 197 -7.90 1.95 2.86
CA ALA A 197 -8.87 1.02 3.44
C ALA A 197 -8.23 0.04 4.45
N VAL A 198 -7.04 -0.48 4.14
CA VAL A 198 -6.29 -1.40 5.04
C VAL A 198 -5.85 -0.71 6.33
N SER A 199 -5.68 0.61 6.33
CA SER A 199 -5.29 1.38 7.52
C SER A 199 -6.41 1.57 8.56
N ILE A 200 -7.65 1.22 8.21
CA ILE A 200 -8.83 1.43 9.05
C ILE A 200 -9.23 0.10 9.71
N GLU A 201 -8.99 -0.01 11.01
CA GLU A 201 -9.28 -1.22 11.81
C GLU A 201 -10.78 -1.32 12.15
N THR A 202 -11.62 -1.57 11.15
CA THR A 202 -13.06 -1.79 11.33
C THR A 202 -13.59 -2.86 10.37
N GLU A 203 -14.58 -3.63 10.80
CA GLU A 203 -15.23 -4.67 9.96
C GLU A 203 -15.78 -4.09 8.63
N GLU A 204 -16.33 -2.88 8.67
CA GLU A 204 -16.84 -2.18 7.49
C GLU A 204 -15.72 -1.83 6.49
N ALA A 205 -14.53 -1.44 6.97
CA ALA A 205 -13.37 -1.20 6.13
C ALA A 205 -12.75 -2.48 5.57
N GLU A 206 -12.82 -3.60 6.29
CA GLU A 206 -12.41 -4.92 5.78
C GLU A 206 -13.28 -5.33 4.58
N GLN A 207 -14.59 -5.12 4.65
CA GLN A 207 -15.51 -5.38 3.54
C GLN A 207 -15.21 -4.49 2.32
N LEU A 208 -14.91 -3.21 2.54
CA LEU A 208 -14.48 -2.30 1.48
C LEU A 208 -13.14 -2.73 0.88
N THR A 209 -12.19 -3.16 1.72
CA THR A 209 -10.90 -3.68 1.29
C THR A 209 -11.06 -4.88 0.37
N ALA A 210 -11.91 -5.84 0.72
CA ALA A 210 -12.23 -6.98 -0.13
C ALA A 210 -12.85 -6.54 -1.48
N THR A 211 -13.77 -5.56 -1.44
CA THR A 211 -14.40 -4.99 -2.64
C THR A 211 -13.38 -4.34 -3.57
N ILE A 212 -12.45 -3.55 -3.02
CA ILE A 212 -11.38 -2.89 -3.78
C ILE A 212 -10.45 -3.93 -4.41
N ARG A 213 -10.04 -4.95 -3.65
CA ARG A 213 -9.22 -6.06 -4.17
C ARG A 213 -9.91 -6.77 -5.33
N GLU A 214 -11.21 -7.03 -5.21
CA GLU A 214 -11.96 -7.68 -6.29
C GLU A 214 -12.06 -6.80 -7.54
N GLN A 215 -12.22 -5.48 -7.39
CA GLN A 215 -12.17 -4.56 -8.53
C GLN A 215 -10.79 -4.54 -9.21
N ILE A 216 -9.71 -4.54 -8.42
CA ILE A 216 -8.34 -4.67 -8.94
C ILE A 216 -8.17 -5.98 -9.70
N VAL A 217 -8.59 -7.10 -9.11
CA VAL A 217 -8.53 -8.43 -9.73
C VAL A 217 -9.28 -8.44 -11.06
N ASN A 218 -10.48 -7.87 -11.12
CA ASN A 218 -11.27 -7.83 -12.34
C ASN A 218 -10.64 -6.95 -13.43
N PHE A 219 -10.11 -5.78 -13.08
CA PHE A 219 -9.41 -4.90 -14.01
C PHE A 219 -8.16 -5.59 -14.57
N VAL A 220 -7.32 -6.16 -13.70
CA VAL A 220 -6.08 -6.85 -14.06
C VAL A 220 -6.41 -8.05 -14.95
N PHE A 221 -7.41 -8.85 -14.58
CA PHE A 221 -7.83 -10.00 -15.37
C PHE A 221 -8.25 -9.57 -16.78
N ALA A 222 -9.14 -8.58 -16.90
CA ALA A 222 -9.60 -8.09 -18.20
C ALA A 222 -8.43 -7.59 -19.07
N LYS A 223 -7.53 -6.79 -18.50
CA LYS A 223 -6.40 -6.21 -19.23
C LYS A 223 -5.37 -7.26 -19.63
N ALA A 224 -5.03 -8.18 -18.73
CA ALA A 224 -4.09 -9.26 -19.05
C ALA A 224 -4.66 -10.27 -20.05
N SER A 225 -5.96 -10.58 -19.99
CA SER A 225 -6.63 -11.42 -20.99
C SER A 225 -6.66 -10.75 -22.37
N GLU A 226 -6.81 -9.43 -22.44
CA GLU A 226 -6.68 -8.68 -23.70
C GLU A 226 -5.28 -8.85 -24.31
N GLN A 227 -4.22 -8.70 -23.50
CA GLN A 227 -2.85 -8.89 -23.96
C GLN A 227 -2.54 -10.33 -24.35
N LEU A 228 -3.08 -11.30 -23.61
CA LEU A 228 -2.97 -12.72 -23.96
C LEU A 228 -3.58 -13.00 -25.34
N LYS A 229 -4.78 -12.49 -25.62
CA LYS A 229 -5.45 -12.63 -26.92
C LYS A 229 -4.62 -12.06 -28.08
N ASN A 230 -3.82 -11.03 -27.81
CA ASN A 230 -2.95 -10.39 -28.79
C ASN A 230 -1.55 -11.04 -28.88
N ASN A 231 -1.34 -12.21 -28.25
CA ASN A 231 -0.04 -12.89 -28.11
C ASN A 231 1.05 -12.02 -27.44
N GLN A 232 0.66 -11.01 -26.66
CA GLN A 232 1.56 -10.15 -25.87
C GLN A 232 1.81 -10.78 -24.50
N PHE A 233 2.41 -11.98 -24.48
CA PHE A 233 2.57 -12.79 -23.25
C PHE A 233 3.38 -12.09 -22.15
N SER A 234 4.44 -11.37 -22.51
CA SER A 234 5.27 -10.62 -21.54
C SER A 234 4.48 -9.52 -20.83
N ASP A 235 3.66 -8.78 -21.58
CA ASP A 235 2.84 -7.70 -21.02
C ASP A 235 1.71 -8.25 -20.17
N ALA A 236 1.04 -9.33 -20.64
CA ALA A 236 0.04 -10.04 -19.85
C ALA A 236 0.62 -10.49 -18.49
N ASN A 237 1.81 -11.10 -18.51
CA ASN A 237 2.47 -11.54 -17.28
C ASN A 237 2.86 -10.39 -16.35
N LEU A 238 3.33 -9.26 -16.89
CA LEU A 238 3.66 -8.08 -16.08
C LEU A 238 2.41 -7.53 -15.39
N ILE A 239 1.30 -7.42 -16.11
CA ILE A 239 0.02 -6.95 -15.58
C ILE A 239 -0.48 -7.87 -14.46
N VAL A 240 -0.47 -9.20 -14.67
CA VAL A 240 -0.91 -10.16 -13.64
C VAL A 240 -0.01 -10.09 -12.40
N LYS A 241 1.31 -10.03 -12.59
CA LYS A 241 2.26 -9.91 -11.47
C LYS A 241 2.07 -8.62 -10.68
N ASP A 242 1.75 -7.51 -11.34
CA ASP A 242 1.44 -6.26 -10.64
C ASP A 242 0.15 -6.38 -9.82
N GLY A 243 -0.91 -6.98 -10.38
CA GLY A 243 -2.15 -7.24 -9.67
C GLY A 243 -1.99 -8.14 -8.44
N LEU A 244 -1.17 -9.19 -8.54
CA LEU A 244 -0.87 -10.10 -7.43
C LEU A 244 -0.16 -9.41 -6.26
N LYS A 245 0.47 -8.25 -6.43
CA LYS A 245 1.01 -7.47 -5.28
C LYS A 245 -0.09 -6.96 -4.36
N TYR A 246 -1.28 -6.70 -4.91
CA TYR A 246 -2.43 -6.13 -4.20
C TYR A 246 -3.47 -7.19 -3.81
N ALA A 247 -3.51 -8.30 -4.54
CA ALA A 247 -4.36 -9.46 -4.28
C ALA A 247 -3.55 -10.78 -4.40
N PRO A 248 -2.62 -11.04 -3.47
CA PRO A 248 -1.67 -12.16 -3.57
C PRO A 248 -2.33 -13.54 -3.58
N ASP A 249 -3.44 -13.67 -2.84
CA ASP A 249 -4.17 -14.93 -2.71
C ASP A 249 -5.30 -15.07 -3.76
N SER A 250 -5.30 -14.23 -4.80
CA SER A 250 -6.32 -14.30 -5.85
C SER A 250 -6.12 -15.53 -6.72
N GLU A 251 -6.93 -16.58 -6.48
CA GLU A 251 -6.96 -17.79 -7.32
C GLU A 251 -7.18 -17.45 -8.80
N LYS A 252 -8.03 -16.45 -9.08
CA LYS A 252 -8.33 -15.98 -10.44
C LYS A 252 -7.09 -15.44 -11.15
N LEU A 253 -6.27 -14.62 -10.47
CA LEU A 253 -5.04 -14.08 -11.06
C LEU A 253 -3.93 -15.14 -11.15
N LEU A 254 -3.80 -16.01 -10.14
CA LEU A 254 -2.84 -17.12 -10.15
C LEU A 254 -3.12 -18.11 -11.29
N SER A 255 -4.41 -18.41 -11.52
CA SER A 255 -4.85 -19.23 -12.64
C SER A 255 -4.54 -18.56 -13.98
N LEU A 256 -4.82 -17.25 -14.11
CA LEU A 256 -4.49 -16.51 -15.34
C LEU A 256 -2.99 -16.49 -15.61
N GLN A 257 -2.14 -16.28 -14.60
CA GLN A 257 -0.68 -16.35 -14.74
C GLN A 257 -0.25 -17.70 -15.33
N THR A 258 -0.77 -18.79 -14.77
CA THR A 258 -0.48 -20.15 -15.25
C THR A 258 -0.91 -20.34 -16.71
N THR A 259 -2.08 -19.80 -17.08
CA THR A 259 -2.57 -19.87 -18.46
C THR A 259 -1.68 -19.10 -19.42
N VAL A 260 -1.28 -17.87 -19.06
CA VAL A 260 -0.37 -17.05 -19.88
C VAL A 260 0.96 -17.77 -20.10
N ASP A 261 1.54 -18.37 -19.06
CA ASP A 261 2.80 -19.11 -19.17
C ASP A 261 2.67 -20.35 -20.06
N LYS A 262 1.57 -21.10 -19.93
CA LYS A 262 1.31 -22.28 -20.77
C LYS A 262 1.10 -21.91 -22.24
N GLU A 263 0.30 -20.89 -22.51
CA GLU A 263 0.04 -20.44 -23.88
C GLU A 263 1.31 -19.89 -24.53
N LYS A 264 2.15 -19.16 -23.78
CA LYS A 264 3.46 -18.70 -24.25
C LYS A 264 4.32 -19.89 -24.70
N VAL A 265 4.50 -20.89 -23.85
CA VAL A 265 5.33 -22.07 -24.16
C VAL A 265 4.75 -22.84 -25.36
N ALA A 266 3.44 -23.01 -25.40
CA ALA A 266 2.77 -23.68 -26.52
C ALA A 266 2.96 -22.91 -27.84
N PHE A 267 2.85 -21.58 -27.81
CA PHE A 267 3.09 -20.73 -28.98
C PHE A 267 4.54 -20.79 -29.45
N GLU A 268 5.51 -20.65 -28.54
CA GLU A 268 6.94 -20.73 -28.85
C GLU A 268 7.31 -22.10 -29.43
N THR A 269 6.79 -23.18 -28.85
CA THR A 269 7.01 -24.56 -29.33
C THR A 269 6.40 -24.76 -30.72
N ALA A 270 5.19 -24.25 -30.96
CA ALA A 270 4.54 -24.34 -32.27
C ALA A 270 5.29 -23.53 -33.34
N GLN A 271 5.84 -22.36 -32.99
CA GLN A 271 6.66 -21.57 -33.91
C GLN A 271 7.97 -22.29 -34.23
N GLN A 272 8.65 -22.85 -33.23
CA GLN A 272 9.87 -23.62 -33.44
C GLN A 272 9.62 -24.83 -34.35
N SER A 273 8.53 -25.57 -34.11
CA SER A 273 8.13 -26.70 -34.97
C SER A 273 7.84 -26.28 -36.41
N ARG A 274 7.20 -25.12 -36.62
CA ARG A 274 6.97 -24.57 -37.98
C ARG A 274 8.27 -24.21 -38.69
N ILE A 275 9.22 -23.62 -37.96
CA ILE A 275 10.55 -23.28 -38.50
C ILE A 275 11.30 -24.55 -38.89
N GLU A 276 11.31 -25.57 -38.03
CA GLU A 276 11.95 -26.86 -38.30
C GLU A 276 11.31 -27.57 -39.49
N GLN A 277 9.99 -27.56 -39.59
CA GLN A 277 9.29 -28.13 -40.74
C GLN A 277 9.65 -27.39 -42.03
N ALA A 278 9.64 -26.05 -42.02
CA ALA A 278 10.03 -25.26 -43.18
C ALA A 278 11.48 -25.50 -43.59
N MET A 279 12.40 -25.59 -42.63
CA MET A 279 13.82 -25.88 -42.87
C MET A 279 14.01 -27.29 -43.44
N ASN A 280 13.31 -28.29 -42.91
CA ASN A 280 13.37 -29.66 -43.42
C ASN A 280 12.80 -29.77 -44.84
N THR A 281 11.71 -29.07 -45.14
CA THR A 281 11.15 -29.02 -46.49
C THR A 281 12.13 -28.35 -47.45
N ALA A 282 12.67 -27.17 -47.09
CA ALA A 282 13.66 -26.48 -47.92
C ALA A 282 14.91 -27.33 -48.19
N ASN A 283 15.42 -28.05 -47.18
CA ASN A 283 16.56 -28.96 -47.34
C ASN A 283 16.24 -30.13 -48.28
N LYS A 284 15.02 -30.71 -48.20
CA LYS A 284 14.59 -31.78 -49.11
C LYS A 284 14.44 -31.29 -50.54
N GLU A 285 13.87 -30.10 -50.72
CA GLU A 285 13.75 -29.45 -52.02
C GLU A 285 15.12 -29.17 -52.62
N GLN A 286 16.06 -28.65 -51.82
CA GLN A 286 17.45 -28.43 -52.23
C GLN A 286 18.12 -29.74 -52.65
N GLN A 287 18.04 -30.79 -51.81
CA GLN A 287 18.61 -32.09 -52.14
C GLN A 287 18.02 -32.64 -53.44
N MET A 288 16.69 -32.58 -53.61
CA MET A 288 16.03 -33.02 -54.84
C MET A 288 16.52 -32.23 -56.07
N ASN A 289 16.69 -30.91 -55.94
CA ASN A 289 17.18 -30.06 -57.01
C ASN A 289 18.67 -30.35 -57.35
N GLU A 290 19.48 -30.77 -56.38
CA GLU A 290 20.90 -31.07 -56.58
C GLU A 290 21.17 -32.49 -57.08
N SER A 291 20.38 -33.49 -56.65
CA SER A 291 20.67 -34.91 -56.91
C SER A 291 19.67 -35.65 -57.79
N ASP A 292 18.40 -35.22 -57.84
CA ASP A 292 17.31 -35.99 -58.44
C ASP A 292 16.32 -35.12 -59.22
N ALA A 293 16.82 -34.05 -59.86
CA ALA A 293 16.00 -33.03 -60.50
C ALA A 293 15.32 -33.49 -61.80
N ILE A 294 15.78 -34.60 -62.39
CA ILE A 294 15.39 -35.03 -63.74
C ILE A 294 15.02 -36.51 -63.75
N LYS A 295 13.85 -36.84 -64.31
CA LYS A 295 13.42 -38.22 -64.55
C LYS A 295 13.40 -38.53 -66.03
N LEU A 296 14.05 -39.63 -66.43
CA LEU A 296 13.91 -40.19 -67.77
C LEU A 296 12.49 -40.76 -67.94
N LYS A 297 11.77 -40.32 -68.96
CA LYS A 297 10.43 -40.84 -69.32
C LYS A 297 10.52 -41.98 -70.32
N GLN A 298 11.33 -41.77 -71.36
CA GLN A 298 11.40 -42.68 -72.49
C GLN A 298 12.74 -42.50 -73.21
N ILE A 299 13.28 -43.59 -73.72
CA ILE A 299 14.40 -43.62 -74.64
C ILE A 299 14.14 -44.71 -75.68
N GLU A 300 14.33 -44.37 -76.95
CA GLU A 300 14.09 -45.28 -78.07
C GLU A 300 15.18 -45.12 -79.12
N THR A 301 15.52 -46.25 -79.73
CA THR A 301 16.39 -46.32 -80.90
C THR A 301 15.54 -46.54 -82.14
N THR A 302 15.64 -45.63 -83.11
CA THR A 302 14.93 -45.71 -84.38
C THR A 302 15.93 -45.61 -85.53
N LYS A 303 15.48 -45.89 -86.77
CA LYS A 303 16.28 -45.67 -87.97
C LYS A 303 15.71 -44.49 -88.74
N ASP A 304 16.58 -43.63 -89.25
CA ASP A 304 16.14 -42.58 -90.18
C ASP A 304 15.95 -43.13 -91.60
N ASP A 305 15.47 -42.27 -92.50
CA ASP A 305 15.20 -42.61 -93.91
C ASP A 305 16.47 -43.01 -94.69
N GLN A 306 17.65 -42.68 -94.17
CA GLN A 306 18.95 -43.03 -94.73
C GLN A 306 19.53 -44.30 -94.10
N GLY A 307 18.79 -44.90 -93.15
CA GLY A 307 19.16 -46.10 -92.44
C GLY A 307 20.06 -45.86 -91.23
N ASN A 308 20.41 -44.62 -90.87
CA ASN A 308 21.26 -44.32 -89.71
C ASN A 308 20.51 -44.56 -88.38
N LEU A 309 21.25 -44.86 -87.32
CA LEU A 309 20.69 -45.04 -85.98
C LEU A 309 20.40 -43.68 -85.33
N VAL A 310 19.15 -43.45 -84.94
CA VAL A 310 18.72 -42.25 -84.22
C VAL A 310 18.29 -42.63 -82.81
N VAL A 311 18.90 -42.01 -81.82
CA VAL A 311 18.49 -42.14 -80.42
C VAL A 311 17.62 -40.96 -80.06
N LYS A 312 16.38 -41.22 -79.63
CA LYS A 312 15.44 -40.21 -79.15
C LYS A 312 15.11 -40.48 -77.70
N GLY A 313 15.00 -39.44 -76.90
CA GLY A 313 14.51 -39.59 -75.53
C GLY A 313 13.82 -38.36 -75.01
N GLN A 314 13.10 -38.57 -73.92
CA GLN A 314 12.27 -37.58 -73.24
C GLN A 314 12.58 -37.60 -71.75
N VAL A 315 12.81 -36.43 -71.18
CA VAL A 315 13.07 -36.24 -69.74
C VAL A 315 12.05 -35.27 -69.15
N GLN A 316 11.70 -35.44 -67.88
CA GLN A 316 10.83 -34.52 -67.15
C GLN A 316 11.58 -33.91 -65.96
N SER A 317 11.48 -32.58 -65.81
CA SER A 317 11.92 -31.88 -64.61
C SER A 317 10.98 -32.20 -63.45
N VAL A 318 11.55 -32.68 -62.34
CA VAL A 318 10.86 -32.84 -61.05
C VAL A 318 11.45 -31.89 -59.99
N ALA A 319 12.31 -30.96 -60.42
CA ALA A 319 12.87 -29.92 -59.56
C ALA A 319 11.78 -28.94 -59.10
N THR A 320 12.01 -28.29 -57.96
CA THR A 320 11.18 -27.18 -57.47
C THR A 320 11.60 -25.82 -58.02
N ILE A 321 12.74 -25.75 -58.70
CA ILE A 321 13.29 -24.56 -59.36
C ILE A 321 13.61 -24.87 -60.83
N PRO A 322 13.74 -23.86 -61.72
CA PRO A 322 14.17 -24.07 -63.09
C PRO A 322 15.57 -24.69 -63.16
N ILE A 323 15.74 -25.66 -64.06
CA ILE A 323 17.00 -26.34 -64.33
C ILE A 323 17.44 -26.09 -65.77
N ASN A 324 18.74 -25.92 -65.96
CA ASN A 324 19.32 -25.49 -67.23
C ASN A 324 20.42 -26.44 -67.73
N SER A 325 20.66 -26.40 -69.03
CA SER A 325 21.79 -27.04 -69.71
C SER A 325 21.91 -28.53 -69.38
N ILE A 326 20.78 -29.24 -69.50
CA ILE A 326 20.65 -30.66 -69.17
C ILE A 326 21.42 -31.49 -70.20
N ARG A 327 22.42 -32.25 -69.73
CA ARG A 327 23.24 -33.16 -70.52
C ARG A 327 22.90 -34.61 -70.18
N VAL A 328 22.58 -35.40 -71.20
CA VAL A 328 22.30 -36.82 -71.09
C VAL A 328 23.44 -37.60 -71.75
N GLN A 329 24.11 -38.43 -70.95
CA GLN A 329 25.10 -39.39 -71.40
C GLN A 329 24.43 -40.77 -71.49
N TYR A 330 24.52 -41.40 -72.65
CA TYR A 330 23.93 -42.72 -72.90
C TYR A 330 24.91 -43.64 -73.64
N SER A 331 24.77 -44.94 -73.44
CA SER A 331 25.48 -45.97 -74.20
C SER A 331 24.54 -46.77 -75.08
N ILE A 332 25.06 -47.19 -76.22
CA ILE A 332 24.38 -48.08 -77.16
C ILE A 332 24.94 -49.48 -76.95
N THR A 333 24.05 -50.41 -76.65
CA THR A 333 24.37 -51.81 -76.33
C THR A 333 23.78 -52.75 -77.37
N THR A 334 24.43 -53.90 -77.56
CA THR A 334 23.86 -55.03 -78.31
C THR A 334 22.91 -55.85 -77.45
N ASP A 335 22.13 -56.75 -78.05
CA ASP A 335 21.28 -57.74 -77.34
C ASP A 335 22.02 -58.61 -76.30
N LYS A 336 23.36 -58.66 -76.35
CA LYS A 336 24.21 -59.38 -75.40
C LYS A 336 24.67 -58.52 -74.21
N GLY A 337 24.27 -57.24 -74.16
CA GLY A 337 24.64 -56.29 -73.11
C GLY A 337 26.03 -55.69 -73.24
N GLU A 338 26.74 -55.92 -74.36
CA GLU A 338 28.04 -55.29 -74.61
C GLU A 338 27.83 -53.86 -75.13
N ALA A 339 28.41 -52.87 -74.44
CA ALA A 339 28.40 -51.46 -74.84
C ALA A 339 29.34 -51.22 -76.02
N ILE A 340 28.81 -50.63 -77.09
CA ILE A 340 29.51 -50.40 -78.36
C ILE A 340 30.02 -48.97 -78.43
N LEU A 341 29.22 -48.01 -77.95
CA LEU A 341 29.48 -46.59 -78.07
C LEU A 341 28.80 -45.84 -76.92
N THR A 342 29.48 -44.84 -76.38
CA THR A 342 28.91 -43.85 -75.46
C THR A 342 28.84 -42.50 -76.16
N ASN A 343 27.76 -41.76 -75.95
CA ASN A 343 27.59 -40.41 -76.50
C ASN A 343 26.94 -39.48 -75.48
N GLU A 344 27.13 -38.18 -75.69
CA GLU A 344 26.55 -37.12 -74.88
C GLU A 344 25.69 -36.21 -75.75
N VAL A 345 24.49 -35.86 -75.27
CA VAL A 345 23.56 -34.98 -75.98
C VAL A 345 22.89 -34.03 -74.99
N TYR A 346 22.54 -32.83 -75.46
CA TYR A 346 21.82 -31.83 -74.68
C TYR A 346 20.32 -31.90 -74.95
N VAL A 347 19.53 -31.69 -73.90
CA VAL A 347 18.07 -31.64 -73.97
C VAL A 347 17.62 -30.25 -74.45
N TYR A 348 16.57 -30.22 -75.27
CA TYR A 348 15.87 -29.00 -75.67
C TYR A 348 14.40 -29.01 -75.20
N PRO A 349 13.83 -27.88 -74.76
CA PRO A 349 14.48 -26.57 -74.58
C PRO A 349 15.58 -26.58 -73.50
N GLU A 350 16.50 -25.62 -73.55
CA GLU A 350 17.69 -25.57 -72.68
C GLU A 350 17.35 -25.37 -71.19
N GLU A 351 16.21 -24.73 -70.91
CA GLU A 351 15.64 -24.51 -69.58
C GLU A 351 14.35 -25.32 -69.43
N LEU A 352 14.21 -26.06 -68.33
CA LEU A 352 12.96 -26.71 -67.94
C LEU A 352 12.49 -26.16 -66.59
N TYR A 353 11.26 -25.64 -66.57
CA TYR A 353 10.56 -25.29 -65.33
C TYR A 353 10.06 -26.55 -64.62
N PRO A 354 9.66 -26.45 -63.33
CA PRO A 354 9.07 -27.58 -62.61
C PRO A 354 7.95 -28.27 -63.40
N GLU A 355 7.98 -29.60 -63.45
CA GLU A 355 7.06 -30.49 -64.19
C GLU A 355 7.13 -30.41 -65.73
N GLU A 356 7.95 -29.52 -66.30
CA GLU A 356 8.14 -29.46 -67.75
C GLU A 356 8.94 -30.64 -68.30
N THR A 357 8.78 -30.86 -69.60
CA THR A 357 9.42 -31.97 -70.31
C THR A 357 10.32 -31.44 -71.41
N GLY A 358 11.53 -31.99 -71.50
CA GLY A 358 12.46 -31.75 -72.59
C GLY A 358 12.72 -33.02 -73.41
N HIS A 359 13.25 -32.84 -74.62
CA HIS A 359 13.57 -33.92 -75.55
C HIS A 359 15.04 -33.86 -75.96
N PHE A 360 15.63 -35.00 -76.30
CA PHE A 360 16.95 -35.09 -76.90
C PHE A 360 16.93 -36.05 -78.07
N GLU A 361 17.73 -35.74 -79.10
CA GLU A 361 17.84 -36.55 -80.30
C GLU A 361 19.27 -36.47 -80.84
N PHE A 362 19.84 -37.61 -81.24
CA PHE A 362 21.13 -37.65 -81.90
C PHE A 362 21.19 -38.78 -82.93
N THR A 363 21.72 -38.47 -84.11
CA THR A 363 21.89 -39.40 -85.23
C THR A 363 23.34 -39.87 -85.32
N HIS A 364 23.53 -41.19 -85.30
CA HIS A 364 24.83 -41.85 -85.43
C HIS A 364 25.07 -42.33 -86.86
N TYR A 365 26.03 -41.71 -87.55
CA TYR A 365 26.32 -42.00 -88.96
C TYR A 365 27.29 -43.18 -89.18
N ASP A 366 28.06 -43.58 -88.15
CA ASP A 366 29.18 -44.55 -88.29
C ASP A 366 28.93 -45.89 -87.57
N VAL A 367 27.70 -46.19 -87.15
CA VAL A 367 27.36 -47.42 -86.42
C VAL A 367 26.85 -48.49 -87.40
N ASN A 368 27.45 -49.68 -87.38
CA ASN A 368 27.08 -50.79 -88.27
C ASN A 368 25.88 -51.59 -87.70
N ILE A 369 24.76 -51.58 -88.41
CA ILE A 369 23.40 -51.79 -87.86
C ILE A 369 22.87 -53.21 -88.12
N ASN A 370 23.77 -54.18 -88.21
CA ASN A 370 23.40 -55.58 -88.49
C ASN A 370 22.84 -56.33 -87.26
N GLN A 371 22.62 -55.64 -86.14
CA GLN A 371 22.09 -56.17 -84.88
C GLN A 371 21.03 -55.22 -84.32
N GLU A 372 20.13 -55.73 -83.47
CA GLU A 372 19.26 -54.88 -82.67
C GLU A 372 20.12 -54.14 -81.64
N LEU A 373 19.96 -52.82 -81.58
CA LEU A 373 20.74 -51.92 -80.75
C LEU A 373 19.79 -51.15 -79.84
N THR A 374 20.08 -51.17 -78.55
CA THR A 374 19.30 -50.46 -77.52
C THR A 374 20.15 -49.38 -76.89
N ALA A 375 19.52 -48.25 -76.52
CA ALA A 375 20.21 -47.16 -75.84
C ALA A 375 19.82 -47.16 -74.35
N GLU A 376 20.83 -47.05 -73.47
CA GLU A 376 20.66 -46.97 -72.02
C GLU A 376 21.31 -45.69 -71.51
N VAL A 377 20.59 -44.94 -70.67
CA VAL A 377 21.11 -43.70 -70.09
C VAL A 377 22.03 -44.04 -68.92
N GLU A 378 23.26 -43.56 -68.97
CA GLU A 378 24.26 -43.77 -67.94
C GLU A 378 24.23 -42.67 -66.88
N THR A 379 24.16 -41.40 -67.32
CA THR A 379 24.24 -40.25 -66.41
C THR A 379 23.49 -39.07 -67.01
N ILE A 380 22.77 -38.35 -66.15
CA ILE A 380 22.15 -37.06 -66.48
C ILE A 380 22.79 -36.01 -65.57
N ALA A 381 23.26 -34.91 -66.15
CA ALA A 381 23.84 -33.77 -65.44
C ALA A 381 23.10 -32.48 -65.81
N TRP A 382 22.95 -31.57 -64.86
CA TRP A 382 22.23 -30.31 -65.04
C TRP A 382 22.83 -29.21 -64.17
N TYR A 383 22.38 -27.97 -64.41
CA TYR A 383 22.72 -26.82 -63.58
C TYR A 383 21.46 -26.20 -62.97
N THR A 384 21.45 -26.08 -61.65
CA THR A 384 20.56 -25.20 -60.90
C THR A 384 21.26 -23.85 -60.80
N LYS A 385 20.66 -22.78 -61.32
CA LYS A 385 21.31 -21.46 -61.40
C LYS A 385 20.92 -20.57 -60.23
#